data_AF-D3AGB6-F1
#
_entry.id   AF-D3AGB6-F1
#
_cell.length_a   1.000
_cell.length_b   1.000
_cell.length_c   1.000
_cell.angle_alpha   90.00
_cell.angle_beta   90.00
_cell.angle_gamma   90.00
#
_symmetry.space_group_name_H-M   'P 1'
#
loop_
_entity.id
_entity.type
_entity.pdbx_description
1 polymer ?
#
loop_
_entity_poly.entity_id
_entity_poly.type
_entity_poly.pdbx_seq_one_letter_code
_entity_poly.pdbx_strand_id
1 'polypeptide(L)'
;MNRKDYWSPETNPETGEKFARVLEYFHTAHNGSADIDSMIDSPYGEACARRMQLRFKYEHDAMGEAAMEYYRGCGLKKEMYDGEDYYARWVILTPVEMETEEGRKKKYPIVFYNHGGGNSIECEEFSLGFAELAGRDKFMVAYLQNTNWENFERVLELISERYPLDRERVYLCGYSQGGYQVTSAYFRIPWKLTAVGPCGNDIYREYDNFNVPYTEEETQNLKNALVPFMQVVGVCEASSFVPINDWKPRKDWGRECSGETYLDDRRDDSKDPTRIHGGRRRFSDMPVPPEGEDRHEWMIGRLNKRMDTLNCEPRDSKTCISYLNTPEDELHHVLGFYGDKEEIIWHYGYKYYTLNIWNREHINAFRYVAVENNPHWPPVLMAELLWDFFKQFRRDGKTGKIVEEEYRY
;
A
#
# COMPACT_ATOMS: atom_id res chain seq x y z
N MET A 1 -3.29 -14.01 26.57
CA MET A 1 -2.09 -14.25 25.77
C MET A 1 -1.21 -13.02 25.96
N ASN A 2 0.00 -13.17 26.50
CA ASN A 2 1.00 -12.09 26.54
C ASN A 2 1.46 -11.77 25.10
N ARG A 3 2.13 -10.64 24.90
CA ARG A 3 2.54 -10.18 23.56
C ARG A 3 3.38 -11.21 22.80
N LYS A 4 4.37 -11.81 23.48
CA LYS A 4 5.26 -12.84 22.89
C LYS A 4 4.57 -14.17 22.64
N ASP A 5 3.47 -14.47 23.34
CA ASP A 5 2.81 -15.76 23.25
C ASP A 5 2.21 -16.00 21.84
N TYR A 6 1.82 -14.94 21.11
CA TYR A 6 1.37 -15.07 19.72
C TYR A 6 2.43 -15.72 18.82
N TRP A 7 3.69 -15.39 19.08
CA TRP A 7 4.81 -15.63 18.18
C TRP A 7 5.54 -16.95 18.42
N SER A 8 5.08 -17.77 19.37
CA SER A 8 5.72 -19.02 19.76
C SER A 8 4.80 -20.21 19.51
N PRO A 9 5.25 -21.25 18.77
CA PRO A 9 4.51 -22.51 18.61
C PRO A 9 4.16 -23.20 19.94
N GLU A 10 4.94 -22.99 21.00
CA GLU A 10 4.70 -23.62 22.31
C GLU A 10 3.50 -23.01 23.04
N THR A 11 3.29 -21.70 22.87
CA THR A 11 2.26 -20.93 23.59
C THR A 11 1.05 -20.58 22.70
N ASN A 12 1.21 -20.69 21.38
CA ASN A 12 0.17 -20.59 20.36
C ASN A 12 0.26 -21.82 19.42
N PRO A 13 -0.20 -23.00 19.85
CA PRO A 13 -0.06 -24.22 19.06
C PRO A 13 -0.91 -24.23 17.78
N GLU A 14 -1.95 -23.39 17.69
CA GLU A 14 -2.82 -23.36 16.51
C GLU A 14 -2.20 -22.59 15.33
N THR A 15 -1.47 -21.51 15.61
CA THR A 15 -0.97 -20.61 14.55
C THR A 15 0.47 -20.16 14.75
N GLY A 16 1.13 -20.59 15.83
CA GLY A 16 2.49 -20.18 16.17
C GLY A 16 3.54 -20.59 15.12
N GLU A 17 3.33 -21.70 14.39
CA GLU A 17 4.20 -22.04 13.24
C GLU A 17 4.12 -20.99 12.12
N LYS A 18 2.92 -20.47 11.85
CA LYS A 18 2.73 -19.40 10.85
C LYS A 18 3.36 -18.10 11.33
N PHE A 19 3.21 -17.76 12.62
CA PHE A 19 3.90 -16.62 13.21
C PHE A 19 5.42 -16.75 13.17
N ALA A 20 5.98 -17.93 13.43
CA ALA A 20 7.42 -18.17 13.35
C ALA A 20 7.96 -17.92 11.93
N ARG A 21 7.20 -18.27 10.88
CA ARG A 21 7.55 -17.93 9.49
C ARG A 21 7.52 -16.43 9.23
N VAL A 22 6.52 -15.72 9.77
CA VAL A 22 6.49 -14.25 9.67
C VAL A 22 7.69 -13.61 10.40
N LEU A 23 8.08 -14.12 11.57
CA LEU A 23 9.28 -13.63 12.26
C LEU A 23 10.53 -13.85 11.44
N GLU A 24 10.70 -15.02 10.82
CA GLU A 24 11.83 -15.30 9.93
C GLU A 24 11.88 -14.28 8.78
N TYR A 25 10.72 -13.95 8.21
CA TYR A 25 10.60 -12.90 7.21
C TYR A 25 10.98 -11.53 7.77
N PHE A 26 10.47 -11.12 8.93
CA PHE A 26 10.79 -9.84 9.56
C PHE A 26 12.29 -9.69 9.88
N HIS A 27 12.95 -10.73 10.37
CA HIS A 27 14.41 -10.71 10.62
C HIS A 27 15.25 -10.66 9.34
N THR A 28 14.67 -11.01 8.19
CA THR A 28 15.39 -11.02 6.92
C THR A 28 15.11 -9.76 6.11
N ALA A 29 13.83 -9.37 6.01
CA ALA A 29 13.27 -8.33 5.15
C ALA A 29 13.41 -6.92 5.73
N HIS A 30 14.56 -6.58 6.29
CA HIS A 30 14.88 -5.23 6.77
C HIS A 30 16.33 -4.87 6.43
N ASN A 31 16.68 -3.58 6.38
CA ASN A 31 18.01 -3.07 5.99
C ASN A 31 19.13 -3.26 7.04
N GLY A 32 18.91 -4.06 8.08
CA GLY A 32 19.86 -4.30 9.16
C GLY A 32 19.65 -3.47 10.43
N SER A 33 18.75 -2.47 10.43
CA SER A 33 18.53 -1.59 11.61
C SER A 33 17.25 -1.87 12.39
N ALA A 34 16.46 -2.87 12.01
CA ALA A 34 15.22 -3.20 12.72
C ALA A 34 15.53 -4.00 13.99
N ASP A 35 14.95 -3.59 15.10
CA ASP A 35 14.86 -4.34 16.35
C ASP A 35 13.51 -5.09 16.38
N ILE A 36 13.51 -6.28 15.78
CA ILE A 36 12.32 -7.14 15.65
C ILE A 36 11.87 -7.69 17.01
N ASP A 37 12.81 -7.99 17.91
CA ASP A 37 12.50 -8.51 19.24
C ASP A 37 11.76 -7.48 20.08
N SER A 38 12.21 -6.23 20.05
CA SER A 38 11.50 -5.10 20.67
C SER A 38 10.15 -4.86 20.00
N MET A 39 10.08 -4.97 18.67
CA MET A 39 8.83 -4.82 17.93
C MET A 39 7.76 -5.81 18.36
N ILE A 40 8.07 -7.10 18.43
CA ILE A 40 7.08 -8.11 18.80
C ILE A 40 6.68 -8.04 20.28
N ASP A 41 7.52 -7.44 21.13
CA ASP A 41 7.25 -7.18 22.55
C ASP A 41 6.58 -5.82 22.82
N SER A 42 6.10 -5.14 21.79
CA SER A 42 5.47 -3.81 21.91
C SER A 42 3.95 -3.87 21.69
N PRO A 43 3.22 -2.80 22.03
CA PRO A 43 1.81 -2.67 21.62
C PRO A 43 1.64 -2.75 20.09
N TYR A 44 2.65 -2.35 19.32
CA TYR A 44 2.64 -2.43 17.86
C TYR A 44 2.70 -3.89 17.39
N GLY A 45 3.62 -4.67 17.94
CA GLY A 45 3.73 -6.11 17.68
C GLY A 45 2.47 -6.86 18.07
N GLU A 46 1.85 -6.50 19.20
CA GLU A 46 0.58 -7.08 19.62
C GLU A 46 -0.56 -6.77 18.64
N ALA A 47 -0.67 -5.52 18.17
CA ALA A 47 -1.67 -5.14 17.18
C ALA A 47 -1.44 -5.84 15.84
N CYS A 48 -0.19 -5.93 15.39
CA CYS A 48 0.23 -6.69 14.21
C CYS A 48 -0.17 -8.17 14.34
N ALA A 49 0.13 -8.79 15.50
CA ALA A 49 -0.19 -10.18 15.76
C ALA A 49 -1.70 -10.45 15.74
N ARG A 50 -2.52 -9.57 16.33
CA ARG A 50 -3.98 -9.71 16.27
C ARG A 50 -4.53 -9.71 14.85
N ARG A 51 -4.01 -8.84 13.97
CA ARG A 51 -4.38 -8.79 12.54
C ARG A 51 -3.99 -10.08 11.81
N MET A 52 -2.77 -10.55 12.03
CA MET A 52 -2.29 -11.81 11.44
C MET A 52 -3.04 -13.04 11.97
N GLN A 53 -3.45 -13.03 13.23
CA GLN A 53 -4.25 -14.11 13.81
C GLN A 53 -5.59 -14.27 13.07
N LEU A 54 -6.25 -13.15 12.75
CA LEU A 54 -7.48 -13.14 11.94
C LEU A 54 -7.24 -13.76 10.56
N ARG A 55 -6.15 -13.35 9.88
CA ARG A 55 -5.72 -13.97 8.62
C ARG A 55 -5.56 -15.48 8.77
N PHE A 56 -4.73 -15.93 9.70
CA PHE A 56 -4.37 -17.34 9.83
C PHE A 56 -5.56 -18.25 10.15
N LYS A 57 -6.56 -17.69 10.83
CA LYS A 57 -7.81 -18.37 11.15
C LYS A 57 -8.68 -18.62 9.91
N TYR A 58 -8.67 -17.70 8.94
CA TYR A 58 -9.63 -17.71 7.82
C TYR A 58 -9.01 -18.00 6.46
N GLU A 59 -7.69 -17.85 6.28
CA GLU A 59 -7.04 -17.93 4.96
C GLU A 59 -7.21 -19.28 4.23
N HIS A 60 -7.48 -20.37 4.95
CA HIS A 60 -7.75 -21.68 4.33
C HIS A 60 -9.18 -21.81 3.78
N ASP A 61 -10.15 -21.18 4.44
CA ASP A 61 -11.56 -21.20 4.05
C ASP A 61 -12.14 -19.79 4.12
N ALA A 62 -11.61 -18.91 3.26
CA ALA A 62 -11.90 -17.48 3.28
C ALA A 62 -13.33 -17.13 2.85
N MET A 63 -14.08 -18.10 2.31
CA MET A 63 -15.50 -17.99 1.95
C MET A 63 -16.41 -18.85 2.85
N GLY A 64 -15.85 -19.53 3.84
CA GLY A 64 -16.58 -20.34 4.80
C GLY A 64 -17.42 -19.52 5.77
N GLU A 65 -18.39 -20.17 6.41
CA GLU A 65 -19.36 -19.52 7.29
C GLU A 65 -18.70 -18.68 8.40
N ALA A 66 -17.57 -19.14 8.94
CA ALA A 66 -16.85 -18.41 10.00
C ALA A 66 -16.20 -17.11 9.51
N ALA A 67 -15.72 -17.08 8.26
CA ALA A 67 -15.20 -15.86 7.63
C ALA A 67 -16.34 -14.93 7.26
N MET A 68 -17.44 -15.47 6.71
CA MET A 68 -18.64 -14.71 6.37
C MET A 68 -19.28 -14.04 7.59
N GLU A 69 -19.34 -14.74 8.73
CA GLU A 69 -19.86 -14.19 9.98
C GLU A 69 -18.97 -13.06 10.52
N TYR A 70 -17.65 -13.17 10.38
CA TYR A 70 -16.75 -12.06 10.71
C TYR A 70 -17.08 -10.79 9.92
N TYR A 71 -17.23 -10.90 8.59
CA TYR A 71 -17.59 -9.74 7.77
C TYR A 71 -18.99 -9.21 8.08
N ARG A 72 -19.98 -10.08 8.34
CA ARG A 72 -21.31 -9.65 8.81
C ARG A 72 -21.23 -8.87 10.11
N GLY A 73 -20.37 -9.31 11.04
CA GLY A 73 -20.05 -8.60 12.29
C GLY A 73 -19.44 -7.22 12.06
N CYS A 74 -18.69 -7.02 10.98
CA CYS A 74 -18.21 -5.71 10.52
C CYS A 74 -19.31 -4.89 9.81
N GLY A 75 -20.52 -5.41 9.60
CA GLY A 75 -21.55 -4.75 8.79
C GLY A 75 -21.27 -4.83 7.28
N LEU A 76 -20.56 -5.87 6.84
CA LEU A 76 -20.18 -6.11 5.45
C LEU A 76 -20.71 -7.44 4.93
N LYS A 77 -20.91 -7.51 3.62
CA LYS A 77 -21.09 -8.71 2.82
C LYS A 77 -19.85 -8.93 1.97
N LYS A 78 -19.36 -10.17 1.94
CA LYS A 78 -18.25 -10.60 1.09
C LYS A 78 -18.77 -11.40 -0.10
N GLU A 79 -18.22 -11.12 -1.28
CA GLU A 79 -18.47 -11.90 -2.49
C GLU A 79 -17.13 -12.19 -3.18
N MET A 80 -17.01 -13.38 -3.77
CA MET A 80 -15.88 -13.78 -4.60
C MET A 80 -16.36 -14.09 -6.01
N TYR A 81 -15.64 -13.59 -6.99
CA TYR A 81 -15.89 -13.81 -8.41
C TYR A 81 -14.70 -14.53 -9.04
N ASP A 82 -14.97 -15.27 -10.11
CA ASP A 82 -13.97 -16.02 -10.88
C ASP A 82 -13.14 -17.01 -10.03
N GLY A 83 -13.72 -17.51 -8.92
CA GLY A 83 -13.01 -18.29 -7.88
C GLY A 83 -12.48 -19.67 -8.31
N GLU A 84 -12.93 -20.18 -9.45
CA GLU A 84 -12.41 -21.42 -10.05
C GLU A 84 -11.01 -21.23 -10.67
N ASP A 85 -10.68 -20.01 -11.10
CA ASP A 85 -9.34 -19.65 -11.58
C ASP A 85 -8.63 -18.82 -10.52
N TYR A 86 -7.61 -19.41 -9.90
CA TYR A 86 -6.84 -18.77 -8.84
C TYR A 86 -6.35 -17.38 -9.24
N TYR A 87 -5.89 -17.18 -10.48
CA TYR A 87 -5.30 -15.91 -10.92
C TYR A 87 -6.30 -14.90 -11.47
N ALA A 88 -7.49 -15.33 -11.89
CA ALA A 88 -8.55 -14.43 -12.33
C ALA A 88 -9.43 -13.91 -11.18
N ARG A 89 -9.44 -14.62 -10.04
CA ARG A 89 -10.34 -14.33 -8.93
C ARG A 89 -10.16 -12.94 -8.33
N TRP A 90 -11.26 -12.42 -7.81
CA TRP A 90 -11.30 -11.18 -7.05
C TRP A 90 -12.41 -11.23 -6.00
N VAL A 91 -12.21 -10.46 -4.94
CA VAL A 91 -13.12 -10.34 -3.80
C VAL A 91 -13.63 -8.91 -3.73
N ILE A 92 -14.89 -8.74 -3.35
CA ILE A 92 -15.45 -7.45 -2.97
C ILE A 92 -16.14 -7.56 -1.61
N LEU A 93 -15.91 -6.56 -0.77
CA LEU A 93 -16.60 -6.30 0.48
C LEU A 93 -17.53 -5.11 0.29
N THR A 94 -18.81 -5.28 0.63
CA THR A 94 -19.84 -4.26 0.47
C THR A 94 -20.60 -4.01 1.78
N PRO A 95 -20.94 -2.77 2.14
CA PRO A 95 -21.84 -2.49 3.26
C PRO A 95 -23.16 -3.25 3.12
N VAL A 96 -23.58 -3.98 4.16
CA VAL A 96 -24.83 -4.77 4.14
C VAL A 96 -26.07 -3.92 3.86
N GLU A 97 -26.01 -2.64 4.19
CA GLU A 97 -27.11 -1.71 3.93
C GLU A 97 -27.39 -1.50 2.42
N MET A 98 -26.42 -1.79 1.55
CA MET A 98 -26.63 -1.81 0.09
C MET A 98 -27.73 -2.75 -0.35
N GLU A 99 -28.10 -3.74 0.46
CA GLU A 99 -29.19 -4.67 0.14
C GLU A 99 -30.56 -4.07 0.45
N THR A 100 -30.63 -3.00 1.24
CA THR A 100 -31.87 -2.26 1.57
C THR A 100 -32.31 -1.35 0.42
N GLU A 101 -33.60 -0.99 0.39
CA GLU A 101 -34.12 -0.08 -0.64
C GLU A 101 -33.43 1.29 -0.62
N GLU A 102 -33.20 1.86 0.57
CA GLU A 102 -32.51 3.15 0.71
C GLU A 102 -31.02 3.05 0.37
N GLY A 103 -30.36 1.97 0.79
CA GLY A 103 -28.95 1.76 0.47
C GLY A 103 -28.70 1.63 -1.03
N ARG A 104 -29.62 1.04 -1.81
CA ARG A 104 -29.52 0.97 -3.28
C ARG A 104 -29.62 2.32 -3.99
N LYS A 105 -30.21 3.34 -3.33
CA LYS A 105 -30.35 4.70 -3.88
C LYS A 105 -29.08 5.55 -3.66
N LYS A 106 -28.21 5.14 -2.73
CA LYS A 106 -26.94 5.80 -2.44
C LYS A 106 -25.86 5.43 -3.44
N LYS A 107 -24.72 6.13 -3.39
CA LYS A 107 -23.48 5.79 -4.10
C LYS A 107 -22.37 5.62 -3.07
N TYR A 108 -21.48 4.66 -3.28
CA TYR A 108 -20.45 4.29 -2.31
C TYR A 108 -19.06 4.41 -2.92
N PRO A 109 -18.10 5.02 -2.20
CA PRO A 109 -16.70 4.98 -2.59
C PRO A 109 -16.18 3.55 -2.67
N ILE A 110 -15.05 3.36 -3.35
CA ILE A 110 -14.34 2.09 -3.36
C ILE A 110 -12.83 2.26 -3.12
N VAL A 111 -12.27 1.35 -2.33
CA VAL A 111 -10.83 1.16 -2.19
C VAL A 111 -10.43 -0.18 -2.78
N PHE A 112 -9.49 -0.17 -3.72
CA PHE A 112 -8.83 -1.38 -4.20
C PHE A 112 -7.50 -1.57 -3.48
N TYR A 113 -7.19 -2.81 -3.06
CA TYR A 113 -5.90 -3.15 -2.48
C TYR A 113 -5.18 -4.25 -3.27
N ASN A 114 -3.98 -3.94 -3.75
CA ASN A 114 -3.10 -4.87 -4.46
C ASN A 114 -2.10 -5.54 -3.49
N HIS A 115 -2.08 -6.87 -3.48
CA HIS A 115 -1.20 -7.65 -2.60
C HIS A 115 0.27 -7.64 -3.03
N GLY A 116 1.15 -7.99 -2.10
CA GLY A 116 2.58 -8.20 -2.36
C GLY A 116 2.87 -9.35 -3.33
N GLY A 117 4.06 -9.38 -3.92
CA GLY A 117 4.44 -10.43 -4.87
C GLY A 117 4.43 -11.81 -4.21
N GLY A 118 3.76 -12.78 -4.84
CA GLY A 118 3.55 -14.12 -4.30
C GLY A 118 2.37 -14.25 -3.32
N ASN A 119 1.96 -13.16 -2.66
CA ASN A 119 0.83 -13.21 -1.74
C ASN A 119 -0.49 -13.56 -2.44
N SER A 120 -1.45 -14.04 -1.65
CA SER A 120 -2.85 -14.22 -2.06
C SER A 120 -3.73 -13.07 -1.56
N ILE A 121 -4.95 -12.97 -2.07
CA ILE A 121 -5.97 -12.02 -1.56
C ILE A 121 -6.12 -12.13 -0.03
N GLU A 122 -6.17 -13.36 0.46
CA GLU A 122 -6.37 -13.70 1.88
C GLU A 122 -5.27 -13.13 2.78
N CYS A 123 -4.05 -12.92 2.25
CA CYS A 123 -2.96 -12.32 2.99
C CYS A 123 -3.28 -10.87 3.41
N GLU A 124 -3.93 -10.11 2.53
CA GLU A 124 -4.14 -8.67 2.73
C GLU A 124 -5.53 -8.38 3.32
N GLU A 125 -6.56 -9.16 2.96
CA GLU A 125 -7.94 -8.86 3.33
C GLU A 125 -8.21 -8.82 4.85
N PHE A 126 -7.37 -9.51 5.64
CA PHE A 126 -7.46 -9.55 7.09
C PHE A 126 -6.35 -8.76 7.81
N SER A 127 -5.24 -8.46 7.13
CA SER A 127 -4.04 -7.93 7.79
C SER A 127 -4.02 -6.41 7.90
N LEU A 128 -4.87 -5.70 7.15
CA LEU A 128 -4.73 -4.26 6.94
C LEU A 128 -5.75 -3.39 7.70
N GLY A 129 -6.93 -3.93 8.04
CA GLY A 129 -7.98 -3.21 8.76
C GLY A 129 -9.05 -2.49 7.92
N PHE A 130 -9.07 -2.72 6.60
CA PHE A 130 -10.07 -2.10 5.72
C PHE A 130 -11.50 -2.57 5.99
N ALA A 131 -11.70 -3.81 6.46
CA ALA A 131 -13.05 -4.34 6.72
C ALA A 131 -13.77 -3.53 7.82
N GLU A 132 -13.10 -3.20 8.91
CA GLU A 132 -13.69 -2.42 9.99
C GLU A 132 -13.97 -0.98 9.55
N LEU A 133 -13.07 -0.37 8.78
CA LEU A 133 -13.26 0.98 8.26
C LEU A 133 -14.41 1.04 7.25
N ALA A 134 -14.47 0.09 6.32
CA ALA A 134 -15.55 0.00 5.34
C ALA A 134 -16.92 -0.21 5.99
N GLY A 135 -16.96 -1.04 7.03
CA GLY A 135 -18.15 -1.25 7.86
C GLY A 135 -18.62 0.00 8.60
N ARG A 136 -17.68 0.80 9.12
CA ARG A 136 -17.94 2.04 9.87
C ARG A 136 -18.30 3.21 8.97
N ASP A 137 -17.49 3.47 7.95
CA ASP A 137 -17.53 4.69 7.12
C ASP A 137 -18.22 4.45 5.78
N LYS A 138 -18.72 3.23 5.55
CA LYS A 138 -19.61 2.85 4.45
C LYS A 138 -19.00 3.08 3.08
N PHE A 139 -17.95 2.32 2.78
CA PHE A 139 -17.35 2.23 1.45
C PHE A 139 -17.12 0.76 1.05
N MET A 140 -16.91 0.51 -0.24
CA MET A 140 -16.57 -0.81 -0.77
C MET A 140 -15.08 -1.07 -0.71
N VAL A 141 -14.68 -2.33 -0.58
CA VAL A 141 -13.28 -2.74 -0.68
C VAL A 141 -13.16 -3.86 -1.69
N ALA A 142 -12.22 -3.77 -2.62
CA ALA A 142 -11.95 -4.83 -3.59
C ALA A 142 -10.49 -5.31 -3.53
N TYR A 143 -10.30 -6.61 -3.66
CA TYR A 143 -9.00 -7.26 -3.70
C TYR A 143 -8.90 -8.13 -4.96
N LEU A 144 -7.81 -7.98 -5.71
CA LEU A 144 -7.60 -8.67 -6.98
C LEU A 144 -6.41 -9.62 -6.85
N GLN A 145 -6.50 -10.84 -7.38
CA GLN A 145 -5.32 -11.71 -7.49
C GLN A 145 -4.44 -11.28 -8.68
N ASN A 146 -5.04 -10.94 -9.82
CA ASN A 146 -4.34 -10.28 -10.92
C ASN A 146 -4.38 -8.76 -10.69
N THR A 147 -3.27 -8.22 -10.21
CA THR A 147 -3.14 -6.79 -9.86
C THR A 147 -2.75 -5.90 -11.05
N ASN A 148 -2.64 -6.43 -12.28
CA ASN A 148 -2.28 -5.63 -13.45
C ASN A 148 -3.31 -4.54 -13.73
N TRP A 149 -2.86 -3.40 -14.27
CA TRP A 149 -3.71 -2.23 -14.47
C TRP A 149 -4.88 -2.49 -15.44
N GLU A 150 -4.70 -3.33 -16.48
CA GLU A 150 -5.80 -3.71 -17.37
C GLU A 150 -6.86 -4.53 -16.64
N ASN A 151 -6.44 -5.42 -15.73
CA ASN A 151 -7.38 -6.22 -14.95
C ASN A 151 -8.10 -5.37 -13.90
N PHE A 152 -7.38 -4.44 -13.25
CA PHE A 152 -7.99 -3.44 -12.39
C PHE A 152 -9.06 -2.65 -13.16
N GLU A 153 -8.75 -2.17 -14.36
CA GLU A 153 -9.70 -1.42 -15.19
C GLU A 153 -10.94 -2.26 -15.52
N ARG A 154 -10.74 -3.51 -15.95
CA ARG A 154 -11.83 -4.46 -16.21
C ARG A 154 -12.73 -4.67 -14.99
N VAL A 155 -12.15 -4.95 -13.83
CA VAL A 155 -12.91 -5.22 -12.60
C VAL A 155 -13.63 -3.96 -12.11
N LEU A 156 -13.02 -2.78 -12.24
CA LEU A 156 -13.66 -1.51 -11.92
C LEU A 156 -14.93 -1.29 -12.76
N GLU A 157 -14.89 -1.56 -14.06
CA GLU A 157 -16.09 -1.44 -14.91
C GLU A 157 -17.16 -2.48 -14.53
N LEU A 158 -16.78 -3.74 -14.27
CA LEU A 158 -17.71 -4.76 -13.78
C LEU A 158 -18.38 -4.35 -12.47
N ILE A 159 -17.62 -3.75 -11.55
CA ILE A 159 -18.18 -3.23 -10.29
C ILE A 159 -19.11 -2.06 -10.56
N SER A 160 -18.74 -1.14 -11.46
CA SER A 160 -19.59 0.00 -11.81
C SER A 160 -20.93 -0.40 -12.44
N GLU A 161 -20.98 -1.52 -13.14
CA GLU A 161 -22.21 -2.05 -13.74
C GLU A 161 -23.11 -2.74 -12.72
N ARG A 162 -22.52 -3.40 -11.71
CA ARG A 162 -23.24 -4.27 -10.77
C ARG A 162 -23.60 -3.62 -9.45
N TYR A 163 -22.82 -2.63 -9.02
CA TYR A 163 -22.92 -2.02 -7.69
C TYR A 163 -23.21 -0.52 -7.80
N PRO A 164 -23.81 0.09 -6.76
CA PRO A 164 -24.00 1.52 -6.68
C PRO A 164 -22.67 2.27 -6.41
N LEU A 165 -21.71 2.16 -7.33
CA LEU A 165 -20.39 2.78 -7.22
C LEU A 165 -20.48 4.31 -7.36
N ASP A 166 -19.84 5.01 -6.43
CA ASP A 166 -19.43 6.41 -6.61
C ASP A 166 -18.17 6.46 -7.49
N ARG A 167 -18.36 6.71 -8.80
CA ARG A 167 -17.25 6.79 -9.76
C ARG A 167 -16.34 8.01 -9.52
N GLU A 168 -16.74 8.95 -8.68
CA GLU A 168 -15.93 10.10 -8.30
C GLU A 168 -14.98 9.79 -7.14
N ARG A 169 -15.10 8.60 -6.51
CA ARG A 169 -14.29 8.16 -5.38
C ARG A 169 -13.79 6.73 -5.57
N VAL A 170 -12.79 6.60 -6.44
CA VAL A 170 -12.10 5.34 -6.71
C VAL A 170 -10.67 5.46 -6.21
N TYR A 171 -10.33 4.72 -5.17
CA TYR A 171 -9.00 4.76 -4.55
C TYR A 171 -8.26 3.45 -4.81
N LEU A 172 -6.94 3.52 -5.02
CA LEU A 172 -6.11 2.35 -5.28
C LEU A 172 -4.85 2.37 -4.41
N CYS A 173 -4.62 1.29 -3.68
CA CYS A 173 -3.47 1.13 -2.80
C CYS A 173 -2.91 -0.29 -2.90
N GLY A 174 -1.73 -0.51 -2.32
CA GLY A 174 -1.09 -1.81 -2.41
C GLY A 174 0.32 -1.83 -1.85
N TYR A 175 0.85 -3.03 -1.66
CA TYR A 175 2.11 -3.26 -0.97
C TYR A 175 3.16 -3.95 -1.86
N SER A 176 4.41 -3.51 -1.78
CA SER A 176 5.56 -4.13 -2.46
C SER A 176 5.29 -4.24 -3.98
N GLN A 177 5.25 -5.44 -4.56
CA GLN A 177 4.83 -5.67 -5.95
C GLN A 177 3.47 -5.04 -6.27
N GLY A 178 2.50 -5.14 -5.36
CA GLY A 178 1.20 -4.49 -5.49
C GLY A 178 1.31 -2.97 -5.50
N GLY A 179 2.22 -2.40 -4.72
CA GLY A 179 2.55 -0.97 -4.75
C GLY A 179 3.10 -0.52 -6.10
N TYR A 180 3.97 -1.31 -6.74
CA TYR A 180 4.41 -1.03 -8.12
C TYR A 180 3.25 -1.10 -9.12
N GLN A 181 2.29 -2.02 -8.94
CA GLN A 181 1.11 -2.11 -9.78
C GLN A 181 0.14 -0.94 -9.58
N VAL A 182 0.04 -0.39 -8.36
CA VAL A 182 -0.64 0.89 -8.12
C VAL A 182 0.02 2.00 -8.93
N THR A 183 1.36 2.08 -8.93
CA THR A 183 2.05 3.08 -9.74
C THR A 183 1.82 2.86 -11.24
N SER A 184 1.74 1.61 -11.71
CA SER A 184 1.41 1.31 -13.10
C SER A 184 0.03 1.85 -13.48
N ALA A 185 -1.02 1.53 -12.71
CA ALA A 185 -2.35 2.07 -12.97
C ALA A 185 -2.39 3.61 -12.86
N TYR A 186 -1.66 4.19 -11.91
CA TYR A 186 -1.52 5.64 -11.77
C TYR A 186 -0.96 6.28 -13.04
N PHE A 187 0.09 5.75 -13.66
CA PHE A 187 0.63 6.28 -14.92
C PHE A 187 -0.27 5.99 -16.13
N ARG A 188 -0.86 4.79 -16.22
CA ARG A 188 -1.56 4.32 -17.42
C ARG A 188 -3.00 4.84 -17.55
N ILE A 189 -3.71 4.98 -16.44
CA ILE A 189 -5.15 5.34 -16.40
C ILE A 189 -5.49 6.35 -15.29
N PRO A 190 -4.75 7.45 -15.11
CA PRO A 190 -4.93 8.37 -13.99
C PRO A 190 -6.33 8.98 -13.87
N TRP A 191 -7.04 9.14 -14.99
CA TRP A 191 -8.41 9.69 -15.02
C TRP A 191 -9.46 8.80 -14.35
N LYS A 192 -9.15 7.51 -14.09
CA LYS A 192 -10.04 6.58 -13.38
C LYS A 192 -9.82 6.57 -11.86
N LEU A 193 -8.80 7.26 -11.37
CA LEU A 193 -8.37 7.20 -9.98
C LEU A 193 -8.60 8.54 -9.29
N THR A 194 -9.12 8.54 -8.07
CA THR A 194 -9.31 9.74 -7.26
C THR A 194 -8.11 10.01 -6.38
N ALA A 195 -7.52 8.98 -5.77
CA ALA A 195 -6.25 9.06 -5.04
C ALA A 195 -5.59 7.68 -4.99
N VAL A 196 -4.27 7.65 -4.79
CA VAL A 196 -3.51 6.39 -4.69
C VAL A 196 -2.58 6.36 -3.49
N GLY A 197 -2.27 5.15 -3.02
CA GLY A 197 -1.45 4.96 -1.84
C GLY A 197 -0.61 3.68 -1.86
N PRO A 198 0.53 3.66 -2.56
CA PRO A 198 1.41 2.50 -2.56
C PRO A 198 2.31 2.45 -1.30
N CYS A 199 2.70 1.24 -0.92
CA CYS A 199 3.53 0.93 0.24
C CYS A 199 4.76 0.10 -0.14
N GLY A 200 5.91 0.38 0.46
CA GLY A 200 7.11 -0.45 0.30
C GLY A 200 7.65 -0.47 -1.14
N ASN A 201 7.69 0.70 -1.78
CA ASN A 201 8.16 0.91 -3.15
C ASN A 201 8.90 2.25 -3.28
N ASP A 202 9.65 2.42 -4.38
CA ASP A 202 10.42 3.64 -4.64
C ASP A 202 9.55 4.89 -4.82
N ILE A 203 10.10 6.07 -4.49
CA ILE A 203 9.45 7.39 -4.65
C ILE A 203 8.97 7.67 -6.09
N TYR A 204 9.73 7.21 -7.08
CA TYR A 204 9.46 7.39 -8.50
C TYR A 204 10.13 6.29 -9.31
N ARG A 205 9.48 5.78 -10.37
CA ARG A 205 10.02 4.80 -11.31
C ARG A 205 9.56 5.15 -12.72
N GLU A 206 10.40 4.85 -13.71
CA GLU A 206 10.20 5.24 -15.12
C GLU A 206 9.66 4.08 -15.98
N TYR A 207 9.36 2.95 -15.35
CA TYR A 207 8.85 1.74 -15.99
C TYR A 207 7.94 0.98 -15.02
N ASP A 208 7.05 0.17 -15.57
CA ASP A 208 6.15 -0.68 -14.81
C ASP A 208 6.79 -2.00 -14.36
N ASN A 209 5.99 -2.83 -13.70
CA ASN A 209 6.42 -4.12 -13.15
C ASN A 209 6.83 -5.14 -14.24
N PHE A 210 6.52 -4.88 -15.51
CA PHE A 210 6.89 -5.69 -16.68
C PHE A 210 8.05 -5.07 -17.48
N ASN A 211 8.72 -4.07 -16.91
CA ASN A 211 9.83 -3.34 -17.52
C ASN A 211 9.43 -2.52 -18.74
N VAL A 212 8.14 -2.20 -18.91
CA VAL A 212 7.69 -1.32 -19.98
C VAL A 212 7.86 0.12 -19.52
N PRO A 213 8.67 0.94 -20.20
CA PRO A 213 8.82 2.35 -19.86
C PRO A 213 7.49 3.09 -19.91
N TYR A 214 7.32 4.06 -19.02
CA TYR A 214 6.24 5.04 -19.14
C TYR A 214 6.62 6.07 -20.21
N THR A 215 5.63 6.49 -20.98
CA THR A 215 5.84 7.50 -22.03
C THR A 215 5.86 8.92 -21.43
N GLU A 216 6.40 9.86 -22.20
CA GLU A 216 6.32 11.28 -21.83
C GLU A 216 4.85 11.76 -21.73
N GLU A 217 3.97 11.24 -22.60
CA GLU A 217 2.53 11.53 -22.57
C GLU A 217 1.88 11.02 -21.28
N GLU A 218 2.20 9.79 -20.85
CA GLU A 218 1.70 9.24 -19.59
C GLU A 218 2.16 10.07 -18.39
N THR A 219 3.41 10.50 -18.39
CA THR A 219 3.94 11.39 -17.34
C THR A 219 3.22 12.74 -17.34
N GLN A 220 2.96 13.32 -18.51
CA GLN A 220 2.23 14.58 -18.64
C GLN A 220 0.76 14.45 -18.23
N ASN A 221 0.14 13.31 -18.51
CA ASN A 221 -1.26 13.02 -18.14
C ASN A 221 -1.47 13.02 -16.63
N LEU A 222 -0.47 12.67 -15.83
CA LEU A 222 -0.54 12.78 -14.37
C LEU A 222 -0.76 14.21 -13.89
N LYS A 223 -0.09 15.17 -14.53
CA LYS A 223 -0.21 16.60 -14.20
C LYS A 223 -1.57 17.16 -14.57
N ASN A 224 -2.11 16.68 -15.69
CA ASN A 224 -3.42 17.09 -16.22
C ASN A 224 -4.57 16.49 -15.40
N ALA A 225 -4.48 15.20 -15.09
CA ALA A 225 -5.49 14.49 -14.33
C ALA A 225 -5.46 14.87 -12.85
N LEU A 226 -4.25 15.08 -12.30
CA LEU A 226 -3.93 15.17 -10.86
C LEU A 226 -4.51 13.98 -10.07
N VAL A 227 -3.66 13.17 -9.46
CA VAL A 227 -4.11 12.09 -8.57
C VAL A 227 -3.33 12.23 -7.27
N PRO A 228 -3.95 12.72 -6.17
CA PRO A 228 -3.34 12.75 -4.85
C PRO A 228 -2.68 11.42 -4.51
N PHE A 229 -1.48 11.51 -3.97
CA PHE A 229 -0.60 10.37 -3.78
C PHE A 229 -0.16 10.30 -2.32
N MET A 230 -0.24 9.12 -1.71
CA MET A 230 0.33 8.86 -0.40
C MET A 230 1.40 7.78 -0.50
N GLN A 231 2.66 8.10 -0.23
CA GLN A 231 3.71 7.09 -0.13
C GLN A 231 3.84 6.65 1.33
N VAL A 232 3.78 5.34 1.57
CA VAL A 232 4.04 4.75 2.89
C VAL A 232 5.26 3.81 2.79
N VAL A 233 6.17 3.90 3.75
CA VAL A 233 7.35 3.02 3.84
C VAL A 233 7.72 2.74 5.30
N GLY A 234 8.43 1.66 5.55
CA GLY A 234 9.15 1.49 6.82
C GLY A 234 10.50 2.23 6.84
N VAL A 235 10.95 2.65 8.02
CA VAL A 235 12.30 3.21 8.20
C VAL A 235 13.39 2.13 8.04
N CYS A 236 13.04 0.87 8.33
CA CYS A 236 13.96 -0.25 8.27
C CYS A 236 13.74 -1.13 7.02
N GLU A 237 13.05 -0.62 6.01
CA GLU A 237 12.80 -1.31 4.74
C GLU A 237 14.07 -1.91 4.14
N ALA A 238 14.03 -3.16 3.68
CA ALA A 238 15.22 -3.79 3.07
C ALA A 238 15.74 -3.02 1.84
N SER A 239 14.83 -2.29 1.19
CA SER A 239 15.10 -1.40 0.07
C SER A 239 15.61 -0.01 0.47
N SER A 240 15.68 0.33 1.75
CA SER A 240 16.20 1.63 2.22
C SER A 240 15.55 2.84 1.53
N PHE A 241 14.22 2.88 1.46
CA PHE A 241 13.49 3.97 0.82
C PHE A 241 13.64 5.31 1.55
N VAL A 242 14.08 5.29 2.81
CA VAL A 242 14.43 6.47 3.60
C VAL A 242 15.81 6.30 4.25
N PRO A 243 16.55 7.41 4.50
CA PRO A 243 16.22 8.77 4.09
C PRO A 243 16.31 8.96 2.57
N ILE A 244 15.41 9.76 1.98
CA ILE A 244 15.27 9.92 0.53
C ILE A 244 16.54 10.54 -0.08
N ASN A 245 17.20 11.45 0.62
CA ASN A 245 18.43 12.11 0.15
C ASN A 245 19.68 11.20 0.13
N ASP A 246 19.58 9.92 0.52
CA ASP A 246 20.72 9.00 0.53
C ASP A 246 20.36 7.66 -0.12
N TRP A 247 20.65 7.53 -1.41
CA TRP A 247 20.46 6.24 -2.07
C TRP A 247 21.34 5.17 -1.44
N LYS A 248 20.73 4.04 -1.09
CA LYS A 248 21.41 2.83 -0.64
C LYS A 248 20.94 1.64 -1.48
N PRO A 249 21.85 0.69 -1.79
CA PRO A 249 21.43 -0.53 -2.45
C PRO A 249 20.48 -1.30 -1.52
N ARG A 250 19.54 -2.03 -2.13
CA ARG A 250 18.72 -2.99 -1.40
C ARG A 250 19.63 -4.03 -0.76
N LYS A 251 19.39 -4.32 0.53
CA LYS A 251 20.10 -5.38 1.25
C LYS A 251 19.84 -6.72 0.56
N ASP A 252 20.90 -7.48 0.30
CA ASP A 252 20.77 -8.90 -0.05
C ASP A 252 20.21 -9.67 1.15
N TRP A 253 19.08 -10.32 0.95
CA TRP A 253 18.41 -11.10 1.98
C TRP A 253 19.20 -12.36 2.37
N GLY A 254 20.20 -12.77 1.57
CA GLY A 254 21.06 -13.93 1.83
C GLY A 254 20.38 -15.28 1.66
N ARG A 255 19.05 -15.29 1.46
CA ARG A 255 18.18 -16.40 1.07
C ARG A 255 16.79 -15.86 0.69
N GLU A 256 16.07 -16.54 -0.20
CA GLU A 256 14.64 -16.26 -0.38
C GLU A 256 13.89 -16.78 0.86
N CYS A 257 13.47 -15.88 1.74
CA CYS A 257 12.42 -16.15 2.71
C CYS A 257 11.08 -15.69 2.12
N SER A 258 10.12 -16.60 1.98
CA SER A 258 8.76 -16.20 1.65
C SER A 258 8.08 -15.65 2.91
N GLY A 259 7.41 -14.50 2.80
CA GLY A 259 6.52 -13.99 3.85
C GLY A 259 5.16 -14.72 3.88
N GLU A 260 4.97 -15.72 3.00
CA GLU A 260 3.74 -16.47 2.88
C GLU A 260 3.66 -17.58 3.93
N THR A 261 2.59 -17.54 4.72
CA THR A 261 2.29 -18.54 5.75
C THR A 261 1.38 -19.66 5.26
N TYR A 262 0.77 -19.48 4.09
CA TYR A 262 -0.15 -20.39 3.44
C TYR A 262 0.05 -20.35 1.93
N LEU A 263 0.08 -21.53 1.31
CA LEU A 263 0.12 -21.72 -0.13
C LEU A 263 -1.18 -22.42 -0.54
N ASP A 264 -1.95 -21.79 -1.41
CA ASP A 264 -3.15 -22.40 -2.01
C ASP A 264 -2.71 -23.45 -3.05
N ASP A 265 -3.26 -24.66 -2.98
CA ASP A 265 -2.90 -25.76 -3.89
C ASP A 265 -3.23 -25.45 -5.36
N ARG A 266 -4.10 -24.47 -5.63
CA ARG A 266 -4.42 -24.00 -6.98
C ARG A 266 -3.37 -23.05 -7.55
N ARG A 267 -2.48 -22.52 -6.70
CA ARG A 267 -1.44 -21.57 -7.10
C ARG A 267 -0.39 -22.28 -7.94
N ASP A 268 -0.05 -21.67 -9.07
CA ASP A 268 1.01 -22.12 -9.95
C ASP A 268 1.79 -20.91 -10.44
N ASP A 269 2.90 -20.61 -9.75
CA ASP A 269 3.74 -19.44 -9.99
C ASP A 269 4.28 -19.35 -11.43
N SER A 270 4.26 -20.44 -12.20
CA SER A 270 4.60 -20.45 -13.62
C SER A 270 3.53 -19.81 -14.51
N LYS A 271 2.33 -19.57 -13.97
CA LYS A 271 1.17 -18.96 -14.64
C LYS A 271 0.74 -17.63 -14.02
N ASP A 272 1.43 -17.15 -12.99
CA ASP A 272 1.09 -15.92 -12.30
C ASP A 272 1.19 -14.71 -13.24
N PRO A 273 0.06 -14.08 -13.61
CA PRO A 273 0.02 -12.99 -14.59
C PRO A 273 0.66 -11.71 -14.09
N THR A 274 1.01 -11.64 -12.81
CA THR A 274 1.69 -10.49 -12.19
C THR A 274 3.21 -10.61 -12.29
N ARG A 275 3.74 -11.71 -12.86
CA ARG A 275 5.17 -12.00 -12.97
C ARG A 275 5.67 -11.94 -14.41
N ILE A 276 6.95 -11.59 -14.54
CA ILE A 276 7.69 -11.74 -15.80
C ILE A 276 8.15 -13.20 -15.92
N HIS A 277 7.72 -13.88 -16.98
CA HIS A 277 8.17 -15.23 -17.32
C HIS A 277 9.36 -15.17 -18.28
N GLY A 278 10.44 -15.91 -17.98
CA GLY A 278 11.62 -16.01 -18.84
C GLY A 278 12.47 -14.74 -18.96
N GLY A 279 12.23 -13.73 -18.12
CA GLY A 279 12.94 -12.45 -18.11
C GLY A 279 13.39 -12.02 -16.72
N ARG A 280 14.24 -10.99 -16.65
CA ARG A 280 14.70 -10.39 -15.39
C ARG A 280 13.55 -9.66 -14.71
N ARG A 281 13.24 -10.04 -13.45
CA ARG A 281 12.26 -9.35 -12.59
C ARG A 281 12.84 -8.04 -12.08
N ARG A 282 12.65 -6.90 -12.77
CA ARG A 282 13.23 -5.62 -12.33
C ARG A 282 12.52 -4.97 -11.15
N PHE A 283 11.42 -5.50 -10.62
CA PHE A 283 10.88 -4.97 -9.35
C PHE A 283 11.87 -5.22 -8.18
N SER A 284 12.68 -6.27 -8.28
CA SER A 284 13.81 -6.51 -7.37
C SER A 284 14.99 -5.57 -7.65
N ASP A 285 15.09 -5.04 -8.86
CA ASP A 285 16.07 -4.03 -9.24
C ASP A 285 15.50 -2.65 -8.90
N MET A 286 15.77 -2.17 -7.69
CA MET A 286 15.56 -0.76 -7.42
C MET A 286 16.29 0.07 -8.48
N PRO A 287 15.73 1.23 -8.88
CA PRO A 287 16.48 2.17 -9.68
C PRO A 287 17.83 2.45 -9.02
N VAL A 288 18.90 2.42 -9.81
CA VAL A 288 20.28 2.66 -9.36
C VAL A 288 20.77 3.96 -9.99
N PRO A 289 21.47 4.83 -9.23
CA PRO A 289 22.16 5.98 -9.81
C PRO A 289 23.08 5.56 -10.96
N PRO A 290 23.06 6.25 -12.11
CA PRO A 290 24.03 6.03 -13.17
C PRO A 290 25.47 6.18 -12.67
N GLU A 291 26.41 5.49 -13.33
CA GLU A 291 27.83 5.57 -12.99
C GLU A 291 28.34 7.01 -13.10
N GLY A 292 28.97 7.51 -12.04
CA GLY A 292 29.52 8.86 -11.97
C GLY A 292 28.53 9.96 -11.57
N GLU A 293 27.24 9.66 -11.44
CA GLU A 293 26.27 10.61 -10.88
C GLU A 293 26.34 10.65 -9.34
N ASP A 294 26.17 11.85 -8.77
CA ASP A 294 26.04 12.00 -7.32
C ASP A 294 24.71 11.37 -6.88
N ARG A 295 24.80 10.34 -6.03
CA ARG A 295 23.64 9.56 -5.60
C ARG A 295 22.61 10.37 -4.81
N HIS A 296 23.04 11.42 -4.12
CA HIS A 296 22.18 12.27 -3.31
C HIS A 296 21.39 13.22 -4.20
N GLU A 297 22.07 13.91 -5.10
CA GLU A 297 21.42 14.76 -6.12
C GLU A 297 20.48 13.94 -7.00
N TRP A 298 20.88 12.73 -7.39
CA TRP A 298 20.04 11.85 -8.18
C TRP A 298 18.73 11.50 -7.48
N MET A 299 18.77 11.17 -6.18
CA MET A 299 17.56 10.88 -5.42
C MET A 299 16.65 12.09 -5.25
N ILE A 300 17.21 13.28 -4.97
CA ILE A 300 16.39 14.50 -4.94
C ILE A 300 15.81 14.80 -6.32
N GLY A 301 16.53 14.50 -7.40
CA GLY A 301 15.98 14.51 -8.76
C GLY A 301 14.77 13.60 -8.92
N ARG A 302 14.79 12.38 -8.37
CA ARG A 302 13.62 11.46 -8.40
C ARG A 302 12.46 11.97 -7.54
N LEU A 303 12.74 12.51 -6.35
CA LEU A 303 11.74 13.17 -5.52
C LEU A 303 11.08 14.31 -6.29
N ASN A 304 11.87 15.14 -6.98
CA ASN A 304 11.36 16.27 -7.75
C ASN A 304 10.60 15.85 -9.02
N LYS A 305 10.94 14.70 -9.63
CA LYS A 305 10.07 14.08 -10.65
C LYS A 305 8.70 13.73 -10.08
N ARG A 306 8.63 13.16 -8.87
CA ARG A 306 7.35 12.92 -8.18
C ARG A 306 6.60 14.23 -7.92
N MET A 307 7.28 15.26 -7.38
CA MET A 307 6.67 16.58 -7.12
C MET A 307 6.06 17.17 -8.39
N ASP A 308 6.77 17.09 -9.51
CA ASP A 308 6.30 17.63 -10.79
C ASP A 308 5.01 16.94 -11.26
N THR A 309 4.92 15.60 -11.15
CA THR A 309 3.69 14.88 -11.52
C THR A 309 2.46 15.25 -10.69
N LEU A 310 2.67 15.85 -9.52
CA LEU A 310 1.62 16.28 -8.58
C LEU A 310 1.41 17.80 -8.59
N ASN A 311 2.08 18.52 -9.50
CA ASN A 311 2.10 19.98 -9.58
C ASN A 311 2.57 20.67 -8.28
N CYS A 312 3.42 20.00 -7.49
CA CYS A 312 4.06 20.54 -6.29
C CYS A 312 5.34 21.29 -6.65
N GLU A 313 5.74 22.26 -5.81
CA GLU A 313 7.05 22.89 -5.95
C GLU A 313 8.18 21.88 -5.66
N PRO A 314 9.28 21.92 -6.42
CA PRO A 314 10.43 21.05 -6.17
C PRO A 314 11.04 21.37 -4.80
N ARG A 315 11.63 20.36 -4.17
CA ARG A 315 12.43 20.53 -2.95
C ARG A 315 13.85 20.94 -3.35
N ASP A 316 14.42 21.88 -2.60
CA ASP A 316 15.79 22.35 -2.84
C ASP A 316 16.80 21.25 -2.50
N SER A 317 17.60 20.82 -3.48
CA SER A 317 18.60 19.76 -3.31
C SER A 317 19.59 20.08 -2.20
N LYS A 318 20.11 21.31 -2.16
CA LYS A 318 21.14 21.68 -1.17
C LYS A 318 20.60 21.56 0.26
N THR A 319 19.39 22.01 0.49
CA THR A 319 18.72 21.91 1.79
C THR A 319 18.53 20.44 2.16
N CYS A 320 17.92 19.64 1.28
CA CYS A 320 17.66 18.22 1.55
C CYS A 320 18.96 17.45 1.82
N ILE A 321 20.00 17.67 1.02
CA ILE A 321 21.31 17.02 1.18
C ILE A 321 21.99 17.47 2.49
N SER A 322 21.76 18.70 2.94
CA SER A 322 22.35 19.18 4.20
C SER A 322 21.89 18.35 5.41
N TYR A 323 20.68 17.79 5.39
CA TYR A 323 20.13 16.95 6.47
C TYR A 323 20.91 15.66 6.73
N LEU A 324 21.81 15.24 5.84
CA LEU A 324 22.76 14.16 6.12
C LEU A 324 23.70 14.48 7.28
N ASN A 325 24.04 15.75 7.46
CA ASN A 325 25.04 16.21 8.42
C ASN A 325 24.47 17.19 9.45
N THR A 326 23.50 18.01 9.04
CA THR A 326 22.89 19.07 9.85
C THR A 326 21.37 19.01 9.73
N PRO A 327 20.72 17.92 10.17
CA PRO A 327 19.25 17.87 10.22
C PRO A 327 18.72 18.89 11.24
N GLU A 328 17.60 19.55 10.92
CA GLU A 328 16.99 20.52 11.86
C GLU A 328 16.30 19.79 13.01
N ASP A 329 15.69 18.64 12.72
CA ASP A 329 15.09 17.75 13.71
C ASP A 329 15.19 16.25 13.33
N GLU A 330 14.57 15.41 14.15
CA GLU A 330 14.53 13.96 13.93
C GLU A 330 13.81 13.58 12.63
N LEU A 331 12.74 14.27 12.25
CA LEU A 331 11.97 13.97 11.06
C LEU A 331 12.80 14.22 9.80
N HIS A 332 13.53 15.33 9.73
CA HIS A 332 14.42 15.62 8.59
C HIS A 332 15.59 14.65 8.51
N HIS A 333 16.11 14.19 9.66
CA HIS A 333 17.13 13.14 9.67
C HIS A 333 16.61 11.82 9.10
N VAL A 334 15.39 11.43 9.49
CA VAL A 334 14.78 10.15 9.07
C VAL A 334 14.31 10.18 7.62
N LEU A 335 13.63 11.25 7.21
CA LEU A 335 13.02 11.34 5.87
C LEU A 335 14.00 11.84 4.80
N GLY A 336 14.94 12.73 5.16
CA GLY A 336 15.91 13.31 4.24
C GLY A 336 15.37 14.41 3.34
N PHE A 337 14.15 14.91 3.55
CA PHE A 337 13.57 16.06 2.86
C PHE A 337 12.49 16.71 3.72
N TYR A 338 12.03 17.90 3.32
CA TYR A 338 11.02 18.69 4.02
C TYR A 338 9.68 18.72 3.27
N GLY A 339 8.58 18.89 4.00
CA GLY A 339 7.24 19.14 3.48
C GLY A 339 6.74 20.53 3.84
N ASP A 340 5.44 20.78 3.62
CA ASP A 340 4.83 22.07 3.98
C ASP A 340 4.14 21.99 5.36
N LYS A 341 3.73 20.78 5.77
CA LYS A 341 3.33 20.44 7.14
C LYS A 341 3.98 19.14 7.57
N GLU A 342 4.63 19.15 8.72
CA GLU A 342 5.51 18.08 9.21
C GLU A 342 5.09 17.68 10.62
N GLU A 343 4.90 16.39 10.86
CA GLU A 343 4.41 15.87 12.14
C GLU A 343 5.06 14.52 12.47
N ILE A 344 5.45 14.33 13.73
CA ILE A 344 5.81 13.03 14.30
C ILE A 344 4.66 12.57 15.18
N ILE A 345 3.94 11.53 14.74
CA ILE A 345 2.77 11.02 15.45
C ILE A 345 3.12 9.69 16.10
N TRP A 346 2.70 9.50 17.35
CA TRP A 346 2.92 8.26 18.08
C TRP A 346 1.70 7.34 18.00
N HIS A 347 1.90 6.13 17.48
CA HIS A 347 0.89 5.09 17.49
C HIS A 347 1.50 3.79 17.99
N TYR A 348 0.84 3.16 18.96
CA TYR A 348 1.28 1.88 19.54
C TYR A 348 2.74 1.87 20.05
N GLY A 349 3.25 3.04 20.47
CA GLY A 349 4.62 3.22 20.95
C GLY A 349 5.66 3.45 19.85
N TYR A 350 5.24 3.61 18.60
CA TYR A 350 6.09 3.79 17.43
C TYR A 350 5.81 5.14 16.76
N LYS A 351 6.85 5.78 16.24
CA LYS A 351 6.76 7.05 15.53
C LYS A 351 6.37 6.88 14.06
N TYR A 352 5.50 7.76 13.61
CA TYR A 352 5.06 7.92 12.23
C TYR A 352 5.49 9.31 11.78
N TYR A 353 6.54 9.36 10.96
CA TYR A 353 7.10 10.58 10.39
C TYR A 353 6.28 10.97 9.17
N THR A 354 5.50 12.04 9.27
CA THR A 354 4.51 12.41 8.26
C THR A 354 4.80 13.78 7.68
N LEU A 355 4.83 13.84 6.35
CA LEU A 355 4.86 15.08 5.56
C LEU A 355 3.58 15.21 4.75
N ASN A 356 2.99 16.40 4.75
CA ASN A 356 1.97 16.80 3.79
C ASN A 356 2.53 17.93 2.92
N ILE A 357 2.23 17.88 1.63
CA ILE A 357 2.73 18.82 0.63
C ILE A 357 1.57 19.23 -0.26
N TRP A 358 1.33 20.54 -0.29
CA TRP A 358 0.28 21.13 -1.08
C TRP A 358 0.82 21.54 -2.44
N ASN A 359 0.04 21.28 -3.47
CA ASN A 359 0.38 21.71 -4.82
C ASN A 359 0.08 23.21 -5.01
N ARG A 360 0.39 23.72 -6.21
CA ARG A 360 0.13 25.13 -6.59
C ARG A 360 -1.34 25.55 -6.55
N GLU A 361 -2.28 24.60 -6.53
CA GLU A 361 -3.71 24.83 -6.39
C GLU A 361 -4.20 24.65 -4.94
N HIS A 362 -3.29 24.50 -3.98
CA HIS A 362 -3.58 24.28 -2.56
C HIS A 362 -4.38 23.00 -2.26
N ILE A 363 -4.22 21.96 -3.08
CA ILE A 363 -4.67 20.59 -2.77
C ILE A 363 -3.54 19.85 -2.06
N ASN A 364 -3.83 19.09 -1.01
CA ASN A 364 -2.85 18.22 -0.33
C ASN A 364 -2.45 17.02 -1.22
N ALA A 365 -1.70 17.32 -2.29
CA ALA A 365 -1.48 16.39 -3.39
C ALA A 365 -0.48 15.29 -3.06
N PHE A 366 0.42 15.49 -2.08
CA PHE A 366 1.39 14.48 -1.69
C PHE A 366 1.51 14.33 -0.18
N ARG A 367 1.28 13.12 0.31
CA ARG A 367 1.58 12.70 1.69
C ARG A 367 2.70 11.67 1.69
N TYR A 368 3.70 11.84 2.54
CA TYR A 368 4.76 10.84 2.74
C TYR A 368 4.76 10.40 4.20
N VAL A 369 4.76 9.10 4.45
CA VAL A 369 4.80 8.52 5.80
C VAL A 369 5.90 7.48 5.88
N ALA A 370 6.82 7.66 6.83
CA ALA A 370 7.75 6.61 7.24
C ALA A 370 7.42 6.12 8.65
N VAL A 371 7.43 4.80 8.84
CA VAL A 371 7.12 4.18 10.14
C VAL A 371 8.38 3.65 10.80
N GLU A 372 8.65 4.13 12.01
CA GLU A 372 9.81 3.73 12.84
C GLU A 372 9.91 2.21 12.96
N ASN A 373 11.13 1.68 12.90
CA ASN A 373 11.44 0.27 13.16
C ASN A 373 10.58 -0.77 12.37
N ASN A 374 9.88 -0.32 11.32
CA ASN A 374 9.04 -1.16 10.47
C ASN A 374 9.93 -1.78 9.35
N PRO A 375 9.96 -3.12 9.22
CA PRO A 375 10.67 -3.79 8.13
C PRO A 375 9.91 -3.62 6.80
N HIS A 376 10.27 -4.40 5.77
CA HIS A 376 9.49 -4.52 4.54
C HIS A 376 8.20 -5.28 4.82
N TRP A 377 7.19 -4.57 5.31
CA TRP A 377 5.83 -5.06 5.63
C TRP A 377 4.84 -3.89 5.72
N PRO A 378 3.54 -4.06 5.36
CA PRO A 378 2.54 -3.02 5.58
C PRO A 378 2.46 -2.61 7.06
N PRO A 379 2.50 -1.31 7.39
CA PRO A 379 2.34 -0.87 8.77
C PRO A 379 0.98 -1.27 9.36
N VAL A 380 0.90 -1.43 10.68
CA VAL A 380 -0.33 -1.83 11.39
C VAL A 380 -1.53 -0.91 11.09
N LEU A 381 -1.27 0.38 10.86
CA LEU A 381 -2.27 1.40 10.57
C LEU A 381 -2.41 1.72 9.08
N MET A 382 -2.02 0.80 8.19
CA MET A 382 -2.03 1.06 6.75
C MET A 382 -3.40 1.52 6.25
N ALA A 383 -4.49 0.82 6.63
CA ALA A 383 -5.82 1.19 6.17
C ALA A 383 -6.29 2.53 6.76
N GLU A 384 -6.02 2.80 8.03
CA GLU A 384 -6.39 4.06 8.69
C GLU A 384 -5.66 5.26 8.09
N LEU A 385 -4.35 5.13 7.83
CA LEU A 385 -3.53 6.15 7.21
C LEU A 385 -4.04 6.50 5.81
N LEU A 386 -4.29 5.47 4.99
CA LEU A 386 -4.77 5.63 3.62
C LEU A 386 -6.17 6.22 3.59
N TRP A 387 -7.10 5.70 4.40
CA TRP A 387 -8.48 6.17 4.39
C TRP A 387 -8.60 7.60 4.91
N ASP A 388 -7.82 7.96 5.94
CA ASP A 388 -7.75 9.34 6.41
C ASP A 388 -7.32 10.31 5.30
N PHE A 389 -6.33 9.92 4.50
CA PHE A 389 -5.91 10.70 3.35
C PHE A 389 -6.96 10.69 2.22
N PHE A 390 -7.51 9.54 1.86
CA PHE A 390 -8.36 9.37 0.68
C PHE A 390 -9.73 10.03 0.80
N LYS A 391 -10.39 9.88 1.94
CA LYS A 391 -11.81 10.24 2.10
C LYS A 391 -12.10 11.70 1.76
N GLN A 392 -11.10 12.59 1.89
CA GLN A 392 -11.25 14.01 1.58
C GLN A 392 -11.30 14.31 0.07
N PHE A 393 -10.85 13.39 -0.80
CA PHE A 393 -10.75 13.65 -2.23
C PHE A 393 -11.94 13.08 -2.99
N ARG A 394 -12.46 13.88 -3.92
CA ARG A 394 -13.44 13.51 -4.94
C ARG A 394 -12.93 13.96 -6.32
N ARG A 395 -13.12 13.14 -7.35
CA ARG A 395 -12.87 13.51 -8.75
C ARG A 395 -14.19 13.97 -9.36
N ASP A 396 -14.35 15.26 -9.54
CA ASP A 396 -15.59 15.83 -10.06
C ASP A 396 -15.93 15.28 -11.45
N GLY A 397 -17.06 14.61 -11.59
CA GLY A 397 -17.44 13.88 -12.80
C GLY A 397 -17.76 14.78 -14.00
N LYS A 398 -17.92 16.09 -13.79
CA LYS A 398 -18.16 17.05 -14.89
C LYS A 398 -16.86 17.63 -15.43
N THR A 399 -15.94 17.97 -14.53
CA THR A 399 -14.69 18.67 -14.87
C THR A 399 -13.48 17.75 -14.94
N GLY A 400 -13.58 16.56 -14.34
CA GLY A 400 -12.47 15.64 -14.14
C GLY A 400 -11.47 16.08 -13.07
N LYS A 401 -11.68 17.22 -12.39
CA LYS A 401 -10.73 17.77 -11.42
C LYS A 401 -10.87 17.12 -10.05
N ILE A 402 -9.77 17.06 -9.31
CA ILE A 402 -9.79 16.69 -7.89
C ILE A 402 -10.27 17.88 -7.06
N VAL A 403 -11.16 17.59 -6.10
CA VAL A 403 -11.62 18.54 -5.08
C VAL A 403 -11.44 17.93 -3.69
N GLU A 404 -11.12 18.78 -2.73
CA GLU A 404 -11.11 18.46 -1.30
C GLU A 404 -12.46 18.82 -0.68
N GLU A 405 -13.11 17.86 -0.05
CA GLU A 405 -14.36 18.06 0.68
C GLU A 405 -14.45 17.17 1.92
N GLU A 406 -15.30 17.55 2.87
CA GLU A 406 -15.58 16.70 4.02
C GLU A 406 -16.34 15.44 3.56
N TYR A 407 -15.80 14.26 3.86
CA TYR A 407 -16.48 13.01 3.60
C TYR A 407 -17.75 12.89 4.44
N ARG A 408 -18.89 12.69 3.78
CA ARG A 408 -20.19 12.46 4.43
C ARG A 408 -20.89 11.30 3.73
N TYR A 409 -21.34 10.33 4.51
CA TYR A 409 -22.11 9.16 4.07
C TYR A 409 -23.63 9.40 4.07
#